data_AF-A0A2D7VYU8-F1
#
_entry.id   AF-A0A2D7VYU8-F1
#
_cell.length_a   1.000
_cell.length_b   1.000
_cell.length_c   1.000
_cell.angle_alpha   90.00
_cell.angle_beta   90.00
_cell.angle_gamma   90.00
#
_symmetry.space_group_name_H-M   'P 1'
#
loop_
_entity.id
_entity.type
_entity.pdbx_description
1 polymer ?
#
loop_
_entity_poly.entity_id
_entity_poly.type
_entity_poly.pdbx_seq_one_letter_code
_entity_poly.pdbx_strand_id
1 'polypeptide(L)'
;MQLSLLDPSAPHNRTETSIEAAIAAKPNIGKGQRIVLDAISKAPNGLTRDELNLITGLPTATICARCNELVKQEKLGCQMVFDESKKPSFVMKKITRATRSGKKAEVLFIKS
;
A
#
# COMPACT_ATOMS: atom_id res chain seq x y z
N MET A 1 -25.99 49.93 32.42
CA MET A 1 -26.37 48.51 32.40
C MET A 1 -25.87 47.92 31.10
N GLN A 2 -24.85 47.08 31.17
CA GLN A 2 -24.12 46.55 30.01
C GLN A 2 -24.22 45.02 30.10
N LEU A 3 -25.04 44.41 29.25
CA LEU A 3 -25.12 42.95 29.10
C LEU A 3 -24.19 42.56 27.94
N SER A 4 -22.99 42.12 28.28
CA SER A 4 -22.09 41.43 27.35
C SER A 4 -22.51 39.98 27.22
N LEU A 5 -23.15 39.63 26.09
CA LEU A 5 -23.31 38.25 25.65
C LEU A 5 -21.97 37.81 25.03
N LEU A 6 -21.09 37.24 25.85
CA LEU A 6 -20.00 36.41 25.37
C LEU A 6 -20.64 35.09 24.91
N ASP A 7 -20.69 34.86 23.60
CA ASP A 7 -20.93 33.53 23.05
C ASP A 7 -19.97 32.54 23.72
N PRO A 8 -20.47 31.43 24.31
CA PRO A 8 -19.58 30.36 24.75
C PRO A 8 -18.95 29.79 23.49
N SER A 9 -17.69 30.19 23.26
CA SER A 9 -16.72 29.44 22.47
C SER A 9 -17.04 27.95 22.62
N ALA A 10 -17.52 27.33 21.54
CA ALA A 10 -17.72 25.89 21.49
C ALA A 10 -16.49 25.22 22.14
N PRO A 11 -16.68 24.26 23.05
CA PRO A 11 -15.56 23.63 23.74
C PRO A 11 -14.65 23.08 22.66
N HIS A 12 -13.52 23.76 22.46
CA HIS A 12 -12.44 23.32 21.62
C HIS A 12 -11.95 22.02 22.24
N ASN A 13 -12.51 20.89 21.81
CA ASN A 13 -11.94 19.56 22.02
C ASN A 13 -10.66 19.47 21.18
N ARG A 14 -9.63 20.22 21.62
CA ARG A 14 -8.22 20.03 21.31
C ARG A 14 -7.69 18.89 22.20
N THR A 15 -8.44 17.80 22.31
CA THR A 15 -8.03 16.66 23.10
C THR A 15 -7.08 15.81 22.28
N GLU A 16 -6.00 15.41 22.93
CA GLU A 16 -4.92 14.52 22.47
C GLU A 16 -5.39 13.20 21.81
N THR A 17 -6.69 12.90 21.90
CA THR A 17 -7.39 11.77 21.28
C THR A 17 -7.24 11.67 19.76
N SER A 18 -6.99 12.76 19.02
CA SER A 18 -6.83 12.70 17.56
C SER A 18 -5.50 12.08 17.13
N ILE A 19 -4.43 12.33 17.89
CA ILE A 19 -3.08 11.84 17.57
C ILE A 19 -2.94 10.39 18.04
N GLU A 20 -3.44 10.07 19.24
CA GLU A 20 -3.46 8.69 19.72
C GLU A 20 -4.39 7.80 18.90
N ALA A 21 -5.55 8.30 18.45
CA ALA A 21 -6.39 7.58 17.49
C ALA A 21 -5.69 7.40 16.14
N ALA A 22 -4.91 8.38 15.66
CA ALA A 22 -4.11 8.23 14.44
C ALA A 22 -2.94 7.23 14.61
N ILE A 23 -2.32 7.17 15.78
CA ILE A 23 -1.26 6.20 16.13
C ILE A 23 -1.84 4.79 16.33
N ALA A 24 -3.02 4.67 16.93
CA ALA A 24 -3.76 3.41 17.08
C ALA A 24 -4.41 2.94 15.77
N ALA A 25 -4.73 3.86 14.86
CA ALA A 25 -5.17 3.61 13.49
C ALA A 25 -4.01 3.29 12.53
N LYS A 26 -2.83 2.91 13.05
CA LYS A 26 -1.85 2.16 12.24
C LYS A 26 -2.61 1.10 11.47
N PRO A 27 -2.50 1.04 10.13
CA PRO A 27 -3.31 0.15 9.32
C PRO A 27 -3.06 -1.26 9.83
N ASN A 28 -4.07 -1.81 10.50
CA ASN A 28 -3.96 -3.13 11.09
C ASN A 28 -3.96 -4.09 9.91
N ILE A 29 -2.78 -4.51 9.49
CA ILE A 29 -2.60 -5.30 8.28
C ILE A 29 -3.37 -6.60 8.49
N GLY A 30 -4.45 -6.78 7.72
CA GLY A 30 -5.32 -7.94 7.85
C GLY A 30 -4.54 -9.22 7.58
N LYS A 31 -4.99 -10.36 8.14
CA LYS A 31 -4.30 -11.66 7.99
C LYS A 31 -3.95 -11.98 6.52
N GLY A 32 -4.87 -11.73 5.59
CA GLY A 32 -4.63 -11.92 4.15
C GLY A 32 -3.60 -10.96 3.54
N GLN A 33 -3.57 -9.70 3.97
CA GLN A 33 -2.56 -8.73 3.55
C GLN A 33 -1.17 -9.12 4.06
N ARG A 34 -1.09 -9.60 5.31
CA ARG A 34 0.16 -10.07 5.92
C ARG A 34 0.73 -11.27 5.17
N ILE A 35 -0.12 -12.21 4.76
CA ILE A 35 0.30 -13.37 3.94
C ILE A 35 0.90 -12.90 2.61
N VAL A 36 0.27 -11.93 1.94
CA VAL A 36 0.79 -11.36 0.68
C VAL A 36 2.13 -10.65 0.91
N LEU A 37 2.24 -9.82 1.96
CA LEU A 37 3.49 -9.14 2.27
C LEU A 37 4.62 -10.12 2.61
N ASP A 38 4.35 -11.14 3.42
CA ASP A 38 5.33 -12.17 3.77
C ASP A 38 5.82 -12.91 2.52
N ALA A 39 4.92 -13.28 1.61
CA ALA A 39 5.29 -13.92 0.35
C ALA A 39 6.18 -13.03 -0.52
N ILE A 40 5.85 -11.74 -0.68
CA ILE A 40 6.68 -10.81 -1.48
C ILE A 40 8.01 -10.53 -0.78
N SER A 41 8.04 -10.47 0.56
CA SER A 41 9.28 -10.22 1.33
C SER A 41 10.34 -11.29 1.13
N LYS A 42 9.90 -12.53 0.87
CA LYS A 42 10.77 -13.68 0.59
C LYS A 42 11.26 -13.72 -0.86
N ALA A 43 10.71 -12.87 -1.74
CA ALA A 43 11.01 -12.84 -3.16
C ALA A 43 11.77 -11.54 -3.53
N PRO A 44 13.11 -11.56 -3.59
CA PRO A 44 13.91 -10.35 -3.86
C PRO A 44 13.62 -9.72 -5.23
N ASN A 45 13.15 -10.53 -6.19
CA ASN A 45 12.81 -10.10 -7.54
C ASN A 45 11.34 -9.68 -7.71
N GLY A 46 10.61 -9.50 -6.60
CA GLY A 46 9.18 -9.26 -6.60
C GLY A 46 8.36 -10.45 -7.13
N LEU A 47 7.04 -10.35 -7.00
CA LEU A 47 6.10 -11.38 -7.44
C LEU A 47 4.96 -10.76 -8.25
N THR A 48 4.52 -11.48 -9.27
CA THR A 48 3.26 -11.23 -9.95
C THR A 48 2.08 -11.74 -9.13
N ARG A 49 0.87 -11.25 -9.43
CA ARG A 49 -0.36 -11.71 -8.78
C ARG A 49 -0.64 -13.20 -9.03
N ASP A 50 -0.17 -13.73 -10.16
CA ASP A 50 -0.30 -15.16 -10.52
C ASP A 50 0.65 -16.02 -9.67
N GLU A 51 1.92 -15.61 -9.55
CA GLU A 51 2.88 -16.27 -8.66
C GLU A 51 2.43 -16.21 -7.18
N LEU A 52 1.84 -15.09 -6.76
CA LEU A 52 1.24 -14.96 -5.43
C LEU A 52 0.11 -15.95 -5.18
N ASN A 53 -0.71 -16.27 -6.20
CA ASN A 53 -1.75 -17.28 -6.08
C ASN A 53 -1.14 -18.65 -5.80
N LEU A 54 -0.12 -19.02 -6.58
CA LEU A 54 0.56 -20.30 -6.43
C LEU A 54 1.25 -20.44 -5.07
N ILE A 55 1.85 -19.38 -4.54
CA ILE A 55 2.60 -19.42 -3.27
C ILE A 55 1.65 -19.37 -2.07
N THR A 56 0.64 -18.49 -2.10
CA THR A 56 -0.22 -18.24 -0.94
C THR A 56 -1.45 -19.15 -0.89
N GLY A 57 -1.81 -19.79 -2.01
CA GLY A 57 -3.03 -20.58 -2.16
C GLY A 57 -4.32 -19.75 -2.10
N LEU A 58 -4.21 -18.42 -2.08
CA LEU A 58 -5.35 -17.53 -2.02
C LEU A 58 -5.99 -17.37 -3.40
N PRO A 59 -7.34 -17.26 -3.49
CA PRO A 59 -8.01 -17.00 -4.76
C PRO A 59 -7.50 -15.70 -5.41
N THR A 60 -7.40 -15.68 -6.75
CA THR A 60 -6.92 -14.52 -7.50
C THR A 60 -7.69 -13.24 -7.16
N ALA A 61 -9.01 -13.32 -6.98
CA ALA A 61 -9.83 -12.18 -6.58
C ALA A 61 -9.41 -11.61 -5.21
N THR A 62 -9.12 -12.48 -4.25
CA THR A 62 -8.61 -12.09 -2.93
C THR A 62 -7.24 -11.44 -3.05
N ILE A 63 -6.33 -12.01 -3.85
CA ILE A 63 -5.00 -11.44 -4.06
C ILE A 63 -5.08 -10.06 -4.70
N CYS A 64 -5.89 -9.89 -5.74
CA CYS A 64 -6.12 -8.60 -6.38
C CYS A 64 -6.64 -7.57 -5.38
N ALA A 65 -7.63 -7.93 -4.55
CA ALA A 65 -8.16 -7.04 -3.52
C ALA A 65 -7.09 -6.65 -2.49
N ARG A 66 -6.36 -7.62 -1.93
CA ARG A 66 -5.33 -7.37 -0.91
C ARG A 66 -4.14 -6.60 -1.46
N CYS A 67 -3.69 -6.90 -2.68
CA CYS A 67 -2.65 -6.13 -3.36
C CYS A 67 -3.09 -4.68 -3.59
N ASN A 68 -4.33 -4.45 -4.05
CA ASN A 68 -4.83 -3.09 -4.27
C ASN A 68 -4.93 -2.29 -2.96
N GLU A 69 -5.37 -2.92 -1.87
CA GLU A 69 -5.36 -2.28 -0.54
C GLU A 69 -3.93 -1.95 -0.09
N LEU A 70 -2.99 -2.88 -0.24
CA LEU A 70 -1.59 -2.67 0.13
C LEU A 70 -0.89 -1.61 -0.72
N VAL A 71 -1.25 -1.47 -1.99
CA VAL A 71 -0.79 -0.38 -2.86
C VAL A 71 -1.36 0.96 -2.40
N LYS A 72 -2.65 1.02 -2.04
CA LYS A 72 -3.27 2.23 -1.47
C LYS A 72 -2.65 2.63 -0.12
N GLN A 73 -2.21 1.65 0.66
CA GLN A 73 -1.48 1.86 1.92
C GLN A 73 0.01 2.13 1.71
N GLU A 74 0.46 2.26 0.46
CA GLU A 74 1.87 2.48 0.08
C GLU A 74 2.84 1.43 0.63
N LYS A 75 2.36 0.21 0.93
CA LYS A 75 3.18 -0.93 1.38
C LYS A 75 3.72 -1.75 0.21
N LEU A 76 3.00 -1.76 -0.90
CA LEU A 76 3.41 -2.38 -2.15
C LEU A 76 3.53 -1.35 -3.26
N GLY A 77 4.47 -1.57 -4.16
CA GLY A 77 4.69 -0.75 -5.34
C GLY A 77 5.19 -1.57 -6.52
N CYS A 78 5.18 -0.96 -7.69
CA CYS A 78 5.98 -1.45 -8.82
C CYS A 78 7.37 -0.82 -8.71
N GLN A 79 8.43 -1.59 -8.89
CA GLN A 79 9.79 -1.06 -8.87
C GLN A 79 9.96 -0.05 -10.02
N MET A 80 10.47 1.14 -9.70
CA MET A 80 10.82 2.18 -10.66
C MET A 80 12.21 1.86 -11.22
N VAL A 81 12.33 1.75 -12.53
CA VAL A 81 13.63 1.53 -13.19
C VAL A 81 14.25 2.88 -13.51
N PHE A 82 15.46 3.14 -13.02
CA PHE A 82 16.26 4.28 -13.45
C PHE A 82 16.84 3.97 -14.83
N ASP A 83 16.50 4.77 -15.83
CA ASP A 83 17.12 4.68 -17.14
C ASP A 83 18.47 5.41 -17.06
N GLU A 84 19.59 4.69 -17.14
CA GLU A 84 20.94 5.26 -17.10
C GLU A 84 21.27 6.12 -18.35
N SER A 85 20.33 6.21 -19.30
CA SER A 85 20.47 6.95 -20.55
C SER A 85 20.23 8.47 -20.35
N LYS A 86 21.24 9.18 -19.86
CA LYS A 86 21.56 10.62 -20.07
C LYS A 86 20.53 11.71 -19.69
N LYS A 87 19.37 11.40 -19.13
CA LYS A 87 18.54 12.39 -18.42
C LYS A 87 17.91 11.69 -17.21
N PRO A 88 17.88 12.29 -16.00
CA PRO A 88 17.10 11.79 -14.88
C PRO A 88 15.61 11.99 -15.16
N SER A 89 15.09 11.34 -16.19
CA SER A 89 13.67 11.17 -16.38
C SER A 89 13.25 10.03 -15.48
N PHE A 90 12.55 10.37 -14.40
CA PHE A 90 11.81 9.43 -13.56
C PHE A 90 10.71 8.80 -14.41
N VAL A 91 11.06 7.83 -15.25
CA VAL A 91 10.08 7.07 -16.00
C VAL A 91 9.60 5.96 -15.08
N MET A 92 8.37 6.08 -14.57
CA MET A 92 7.66 4.97 -13.91
C MET A 92 7.40 3.84 -14.93
N LYS A 93 8.45 3.11 -15.35
CA LYS A 93 8.29 1.89 -16.13
C LYS A 93 7.92 0.77 -15.16
N LYS A 94 6.66 0.32 -15.25
CA LYS A 94 6.20 -0.87 -14.54
C LYS A 94 6.97 -2.09 -15.02
N ILE A 95 7.63 -2.80 -14.12
CA ILE A 95 8.24 -4.10 -14.44
C ILE A 95 7.12 -5.11 -14.73
N THR A 96 7.21 -5.76 -15.89
CA THR A 96 6.28 -6.83 -16.25
C THR A 96 7.04 -8.12 -16.52
N ARG A 97 6.48 -9.26 -16.08
CA ARG A 97 7.03 -10.61 -16.30
C ARG A 97 6.00 -11.48 -16.98
N ALA A 98 6.43 -12.40 -17.84
CA ALA A 98 5.55 -13.39 -18.44
C ALA A 98 5.01 -14.34 -17.36
N THR A 99 3.68 -14.51 -17.30
CA THR A 99 3.02 -15.52 -16.46
C THR A 99 3.03 -16.88 -17.17
N ARG A 100 2.52 -17.92 -16.49
CA ARG A 100 2.40 -19.28 -17.06
C ARG A 100 1.67 -19.31 -18.40
N SER A 101 0.71 -18.40 -18.62
CA SER A 101 -0.07 -18.30 -19.86
C SER A 101 0.62 -17.48 -20.96
N GLY A 102 1.88 -17.05 -20.77
CA GLY A 102 2.62 -16.22 -21.71
C GLY A 102 2.19 -14.74 -21.74
N LYS A 103 1.20 -14.36 -20.94
CA LYS A 103 0.76 -12.95 -20.81
C LYS A 103 1.72 -12.21 -19.89
N LYS A 104 1.99 -10.93 -20.19
CA LYS A 104 2.79 -10.07 -19.32
C LYS A 104 1.92 -9.61 -18.14
N ALA A 105 2.39 -9.81 -16.91
CA ALA A 105 1.77 -9.31 -15.69
C ALA A 105 2.71 -8.40 -14.92
N GLU A 106 2.14 -7.45 -14.19
CA GLU A 106 2.86 -6.51 -13.33
C GLU A 106 3.52 -7.25 -12.16
N VAL A 107 4.79 -6.92 -11.90
CA VAL A 107 5.56 -7.45 -10.76
C VAL A 107 5.45 -6.46 -9.60
N LEU A 108 5.04 -6.97 -8.44
CA LEU A 108 4.87 -6.22 -7.20
C LEU A 108 6.08 -6.42 -6.29
N PHE A 109 6.51 -5.33 -5.67
CA PHE A 109 7.63 -5.26 -4.73
C PHE A 109 7.16 -4.61 -3.43
N ILE A 110 7.86 -4.91 -2.34
CA ILE A 110 7.69 -4.15 -1.09
C ILE A 110 8.24 -2.75 -1.31
N LYS A 111 7.42 -1.74 -1.00
CA LYS A 111 7.83 -0.34 -1.00
C LYS A 111 8.45 -0.07 0.37
N SER A 112 9.76 0.19 0.39
CA SER A 112 10.49 0.58 1.59
C SER A 112 10.43 2.09 1.83
#